data_AF-A0AAU3II94-F1
#
_entry.id   AF-A0AAU3II94-F1
#
_cell.length_a   1.000
_cell.length_b   1.000
_cell.length_c   1.000
_cell.angle_alpha   90.00
_cell.angle_beta   90.00
_cell.angle_gamma   90.00
#
_symmetry.space_group_name_H-M   'P 1'
#
loop_
_entity.id
_entity.type
_entity.pdbx_description
1 polymer ?
#
loop_
_entity_poly.entity_id
_entity_poly.type
_entity_poly.pdbx_seq_one_letter_code
_entity_poly.pdbx_strand_id
1 'polypeptide(L)' 'MRSDAGCLWASRERPFPALVEQAGACRTVDGDDLVELCRAIARQESIAEQQAPEQGVSWGQEGDAERVRPATPVQPA' A
#
# COMPACT_ATOMS: atom_id res chain seq x y z
N MET A 1 2.45 -34.33 -25.28
CA MET A 1 3.06 -33.82 -24.04
C MET A 1 2.23 -32.62 -23.62
N ARG A 2 1.29 -32.80 -22.68
CA ARG A 2 0.42 -31.72 -22.21
C ARG A 2 1.10 -31.09 -21.00
N SER A 3 1.25 -29.78 -21.00
CA SER A 3 1.34 -29.04 -19.75
C SER A 3 -0.10 -28.96 -19.21
N ASP A 4 -0.57 -30.01 -18.53
CA ASP A 4 -1.82 -29.99 -17.76
C ASP A 4 -1.48 -29.26 -16.44
N ALA A 5 -1.96 -28.05 -16.12
CA ALA A 5 -3.31 -27.71 -15.68
C ALA A 5 -3.45 -26.17 -15.62
N GLY A 6 -4.67 -25.64 -15.71
CA GLY A 6 -4.98 -24.19 -15.81
C GLY A 6 -4.69 -23.32 -14.59
N CYS A 7 -3.48 -23.38 -14.03
CA CYS A 7 -3.06 -22.53 -12.93
C CYS A 7 -2.93 -21.06 -13.39
N LEU A 8 -3.50 -20.16 -12.60
CA LEU A 8 -3.39 -18.72 -12.78
C LEU A 8 -2.12 -18.21 -12.10
N TRP A 9 -1.58 -17.10 -12.58
CA TRP A 9 -0.42 -16.45 -11.96
C TRP A 9 -0.53 -14.94 -12.03
N ALA A 10 0.11 -14.27 -11.08
CA ALA A 10 0.22 -12.82 -11.00
C ALA A 10 1.64 -12.42 -10.62
N SER A 11 2.15 -11.36 -11.23
CA SER A 11 3.45 -10.80 -10.90
C SER A 11 3.33 -9.30 -10.69
N ARG A 12 3.99 -8.77 -9.66
CA ARG A 12 4.11 -7.31 -9.51
C ARG A 12 5.05 -6.75 -10.58
N GLU A 13 4.64 -5.62 -11.14
CA GLU A 13 5.48 -4.83 -12.06
C GLU A 13 6.72 -4.30 -11.34
N ARG A 14 6.50 -3.68 -10.17
CA ARG A 14 7.56 -3.19 -9.29
C ARG A 14 7.92 -4.23 -8.21
N PRO A 15 9.21 -4.53 -8.02
CA PRO A 15 9.65 -5.48 -6.99
C PRO A 15 9.33 -4.96 -5.59
N PHE A 16 9.30 -5.89 -4.63
CA PHE A 16 9.16 -5.52 -3.24
C PHE A 16 10.47 -4.90 -2.71
N PRO A 17 10.42 -4.03 -1.68
CA PRO A 17 11.63 -3.61 -1.00
C PRO A 17 12.39 -4.82 -0.43
N ALA A 18 13.72 -4.74 -0.37
CA ALA A 18 14.57 -5.86 0.04
C ALA A 18 14.21 -6.44 1.42
N LEU A 19 13.76 -5.61 2.36
CA LEU A 19 13.31 -6.05 3.69
C LEU A 19 12.07 -6.97 3.61
N VAL A 20 11.16 -6.67 2.68
CA VAL A 20 9.92 -7.43 2.44
C VAL A 20 10.22 -8.75 1.72
N GLU A 21 11.14 -8.73 0.74
CA GLU A 21 11.60 -9.97 0.08
C GLU A 21 12.34 -10.89 1.05
N GLN A 22 13.16 -10.33 1.94
CA GLN A 22 13.84 -11.10 3.01
C GLN A 22 12.86 -11.70 4.02
N ALA A 23 11.71 -11.06 4.25
CA ALA A 23 10.61 -11.61 5.04
C ALA A 23 9.83 -12.71 4.32
N GLY A 24 10.19 -13.03 3.07
CA GLY A 24 9.62 -14.12 2.29
C GLY A 24 8.54 -13.70 1.29
N ALA A 25 8.41 -12.40 0.99
CA ALA A 25 7.52 -11.97 -0.06
C ALA A 25 8.09 -12.31 -1.45
N CYS A 26 7.28 -12.94 -2.28
CA CYS A 26 7.60 -13.29 -3.65
C CYS A 26 6.97 -12.26 -4.61
N ARG A 27 7.75 -11.82 -5.60
CA ARG A 27 7.28 -10.93 -6.67
C ARG A 27 6.18 -11.56 -7.53
N THR A 28 6.29 -12.87 -7.76
CA THR A 28 5.39 -13.65 -8.61
C THR A 28 4.79 -14.77 -7.78
N VAL A 29 3.48 -14.94 -7.89
CA VAL A 29 2.73 -16.00 -7.22
C VAL A 29 1.79 -16.67 -8.22
N ASP A 30 1.58 -17.95 -8.03
CA ASP A 30 0.64 -18.77 -8.78
C ASP A 30 -0.45 -19.35 -7.87
N GLY A 31 -1.51 -19.87 -8.48
CA GLY A 31 -2.58 -20.58 -7.81
C GLY A 31 -3.40 -21.40 -8.80
N ASP A 32 -3.96 -22.52 -8.33
CA ASP A 32 -4.73 -23.45 -9.16
C ASP A 32 -6.08 -22.86 -9.61
N ASP A 33 -6.61 -21.90 -8.86
CA ASP A 33 -7.82 -21.14 -9.18
C ASP A 33 -7.71 -19.67 -8.73
N LEU A 34 -8.73 -18.86 -9.04
CA LEU A 34 -8.74 -17.43 -8.72
C LEU A 34 -8.74 -17.16 -7.22
N VAL A 35 -9.35 -18.04 -6.41
CA VAL A 35 -9.42 -17.88 -4.95
C VAL A 35 -8.04 -18.13 -4.35
N GLU A 36 -7.36 -19.19 -4.77
CA GLU A 36 -5.98 -19.50 -4.36
C GLU A 36 -5.01 -18.41 -4.82
N LEU A 37 -5.15 -17.89 -6.05
CA LEU A 37 -4.34 -16.76 -6.51
C LEU A 37 -4.57 -15.50 -5.65
N CYS A 38 -5.83 -15.17 -5.36
CA CYS A 38 -6.17 -14.03 -4.49
C CYS A 38 -5.60 -14.19 -3.07
N ARG A 39 -5.64 -15.41 -2.51
CA ARG A 39 -5.02 -15.72 -1.21
C ARG A 39 -3.51 -15.57 -1.25
N ALA A 40 -2.87 -16.05 -2.32
CA ALA A 40 -1.43 -15.94 -2.50
C ALA A 40 -1.00 -14.47 -2.59
N ILE A 41 -1.73 -13.64 -3.34
CA ILE A 41 -1.51 -12.19 -3.43
C ILE A 41 -1.71 -11.51 -2.07
N ALA A 42 -2.84 -11.78 -1.39
CA ALA A 42 -3.12 -11.17 -0.09
C ALA A 42 -2.05 -11.51 0.96
N ARG A 43 -1.46 -12.72 0.90
CA ARG A 43 -0.32 -13.09 1.74
C ARG A 43 0.90 -12.20 1.46
N GLN A 44 1.23 -11.96 0.19
CA GLN A 44 2.36 -11.08 -0.16
C GLN A 44 2.13 -9.66 0.35
N GLU A 45 0.92 -9.13 0.17
CA GLU A 45 0.59 -7.77 0.63
C GLU A 45 0.61 -7.68 2.17
N SER A 46 0.14 -8.71 2.89
CA SER A 46 0.23 -8.72 4.36
C SER A 46 1.67 -8.76 4.87
N ILE A 47 2.56 -9.52 4.20
CA ILE A 47 4.01 -9.48 4.51
C ILE A 47 4.53 -8.06 4.26
N ALA A 48 4.16 -7.43 3.14
CA ALA A 48 4.55 -6.06 2.84
C ALA A 48 4.05 -5.05 3.88
N GLU A 49 2.83 -5.17 4.37
CA GLU A 49 2.26 -4.31 5.41
C GLU A 49 2.99 -4.48 6.75
N GLN A 50 3.28 -5.71 7.16
CA GLN A 50 4.00 -6.00 8.41
C GLN A 50 5.45 -5.51 8.39
N GLN A 51 6.05 -5.48 7.21
CA GLN A 51 7.45 -5.10 6.99
C GLN A 51 7.60 -3.65 6.52
N ALA A 52 6.51 -2.96 6.18
CA ALA A 52 6.53 -1.52 6.09
C ALA A 52 6.66 -1.00 7.54
N PRO A 53 7.82 -0.46 7.97
CA PRO A 53 7.82 0.33 9.19
C PRO A 53 6.77 1.41 8.97
N GLU A 54 5.98 1.73 10.00
CA GLU A 54 4.95 2.76 9.95
C GLU A 54 5.50 4.03 9.29
N GLN A 55 5.37 4.11 7.97
CA GLN A 55 5.42 5.36 7.27
C GLN A 55 4.08 5.92 7.64
N GLY A 56 4.07 6.63 8.76
CA GLY A 56 2.98 7.52 9.14
C GLY A 56 2.64 8.27 7.88
N VAL A 57 1.53 7.86 7.26
CA VAL A 57 0.96 8.58 6.15
C VAL A 57 0.50 9.87 6.81
N SER A 58 1.40 10.84 6.90
CA SER A 58 1.05 12.24 6.96
C SER A 58 0.39 12.50 5.61
N TRP A 59 -0.87 12.07 5.49
CA TRP A 59 -1.81 12.73 4.60
C TRP A 59 -1.66 14.20 4.95
N GLY A 60 -1.17 14.97 3.98
CA GLY A 60 -0.97 16.40 4.14
C GLY A 60 -2.20 16.97 4.81
N GLN A 61 -1.97 17.68 5.91
CA GLN A 61 -3.00 18.45 6.59
C GLN A 61 -3.31 19.66 5.69
N GLU A 62 -3.93 19.40 4.53
CA GLU A 62 -4.65 20.39 3.75
C GLU A 62 -6.01 20.57 4.41
N GLY A 63 -5.98 21.36 5.47
CA GLY A 63 -7.14 21.86 6.18
C GLY A 63 -6.79 23.28 6.59
N ASP A 64 -6.91 24.18 5.62
CA ASP A 64 -6.94 25.63 5.74
C ASP A 64 -7.42 26.07 7.13
N ALA A 65 -6.47 26.36 8.02
CA ALA A 65 -6.75 27.22 9.16
C ALA A 65 -6.83 28.64 8.60
N GLU A 66 -7.98 28.96 7.98
CA GLU A 66 -8.41 30.33 7.73
C GLU A 66 -8.51 31.00 9.11
N ARG A 67 -7.37 31.51 9.56
CA ARG A 67 -7.24 32.31 10.76
C ARG A 67 -7.88 33.66 10.43
N VAL A 68 -9.20 33.72 10.55
CA VAL A 68 -9.98 34.95 10.59
C VAL A 68 -9.29 35.86 11.59
N ARG A 69 -8.61 36.90 11.07
CA ARG A 69 -7.99 37.92 11.90
C ARG A 69 -9.12 38.67 12.60
N PRO A 70 -9.13 38.82 13.94
CA PRO A 70 -10.07 39.75 14.53
C PRO A 70 -9.70 41.16 14.04
N ALA A 71 -10.67 41.82 13.40
CA ALA A 71 -10.54 43.21 12.99
C ALA A 71 -10.27 44.07 14.25
N THR A 72 -9.13 44.76 14.26
CA THR A 72 -8.84 45.76 15.27
C THR A 72 -9.83 46.92 15.12
N PRO A 73 -10.59 47.32 16.16
CA PRO A 73 -11.41 48.52 16.06
C PRO A 73 -10.51 49.76 16.15
N VAL A 74 -10.48 50.56 15.09
CA VAL A 74 -9.93 51.91 15.14
C VAL A 74 -10.93 52.81 15.85
N GLN A 75 -10.56 53.34 17.02
CA GLN A 75 -11.30 54.43 17.66
C GLN A 75 -10.64 55.76 17.27
N PRO A 76 -11.35 56.71 16.64
CA PRO A 76 -10.85 58.06 16.46
C PRO A 76 -10.99 58.89 17.74
N ALA A 77 -10.09 59.88 17.87
CA ALA A 77 -9.91 60.79 19.01
C ALA A 77 -11.00 61.87 19.11
#